data_AF-A0A2G9ZK23-F1
#
_entry.id   AF-A0A2G9ZK23-F1
#
_cell.length_a   1.000
_cell.length_b   1.000
_cell.length_c   1.000
_cell.angle_alpha   90.00
_cell.angle_beta   90.00
_cell.angle_gamma   90.00
#
_symmetry.space_group_name_H-M   'P 1'
#
loop_
_entity.id
_entity.type
_entity.pdbx_description
1 polymer ?
#
loop_
_entity_poly.entity_id
_entity_poly.type
_entity_poly.pdbx_seq_one_letter_code
_entity_poly.pdbx_strand_id
1 'polypeptide(L)'
;MSAGWEKITGDFVLKKQENLAIEKKLSELYGQAEFSRCFGSPDQADNPFRRAACLSQAEFCLQGKAVPAKTCPSGQSWSAGRCISLTDACRENYGGHAYFTGHFTAQREAVCECAAGYAWNETRTVCAPACPEGYIYYSLYTEADGEFLHGRCQTPAQICAARFGANSRFSSFNAAGDLSCACADGFDWEESIESCREAVVVKGVEKSFLETTALDPALLLRVRGRILLQVEDAGQTWYVNPGDQKRYFLGRPGDALAAMRRLGLGVSNSDFNAMQPVAPARLAGYILLKVEDAGQAYYVNPGNLRLSYLGKPGDALAVMRELGLGATNADLEKISPGFWSN
;
A
#
# COMPACT_ATOMS: atom_id res chain seq x y z
N MET A 1 -23.40 -6.43 -33.48
CA MET A 1 -23.13 -7.21 -32.24
C MET A 1 -22.88 -6.27 -31.07
N SER A 2 -23.86 -5.43 -30.71
CA SER A 2 -23.71 -4.28 -29.79
C SER A 2 -24.63 -4.35 -28.56
N ALA A 3 -25.32 -5.46 -28.31
CA ALA A 3 -26.36 -5.56 -27.28
C ALA A 3 -25.87 -6.00 -25.88
N GLY A 4 -24.58 -6.30 -25.71
CA GLY A 4 -24.03 -6.88 -24.48
C GLY A 4 -23.47 -5.86 -23.47
N TRP A 5 -22.96 -4.72 -23.94
CA TRP A 5 -22.25 -3.76 -23.08
C TRP A 5 -23.21 -2.85 -22.29
N GLU A 6 -24.30 -2.37 -22.89
CA GLU A 6 -25.30 -1.51 -22.23
C GLU A 6 -26.01 -2.18 -21.05
N LYS A 7 -26.23 -3.50 -21.12
CA LYS A 7 -26.99 -4.24 -20.10
C LYS A 7 -26.18 -4.51 -18.84
N ILE A 8 -24.86 -4.67 -18.94
CA ILE A 8 -23.99 -5.06 -17.82
C ILE A 8 -23.48 -3.83 -17.05
N THR A 9 -23.31 -2.68 -17.72
CA THR A 9 -23.11 -1.39 -17.03
C THR A 9 -24.35 -0.98 -16.23
N GLY A 10 -25.56 -1.38 -16.68
CA GLY A 10 -26.82 -1.12 -15.98
C GLY A 10 -26.94 -1.84 -14.63
N ASP A 11 -26.61 -3.14 -14.58
CA ASP A 11 -26.73 -3.94 -13.35
C ASP A 11 -25.86 -3.40 -12.20
N PHE A 12 -24.64 -2.95 -12.52
CA PHE A 12 -23.72 -2.42 -11.52
C PHE A 12 -24.19 -1.08 -10.93
N VAL A 13 -24.62 -0.16 -11.80
CA VAL A 13 -25.14 1.15 -11.39
C VAL A 13 -26.41 0.98 -10.57
N LEU A 14 -27.31 0.09 -10.99
CA LEU A 14 -28.53 -0.23 -10.25
C LEU A 14 -28.19 -0.77 -8.86
N LYS A 15 -27.24 -1.70 -8.75
CA LYS A 15 -26.81 -2.26 -7.45
C LYS A 15 -26.25 -1.19 -6.52
N LYS A 16 -25.50 -0.21 -7.04
CA LYS A 16 -25.00 0.94 -6.27
C LYS A 16 -26.15 1.78 -5.71
N GLN A 17 -27.15 2.08 -6.54
CA GLN A 17 -28.34 2.83 -6.12
C GLN A 17 -29.15 2.08 -5.04
N GLU A 18 -29.32 0.77 -5.20
CA GLU A 18 -29.96 -0.09 -4.20
C GLU A 18 -29.23 -0.04 -2.86
N ASN A 19 -27.90 -0.18 -2.88
CA ASN A 19 -27.07 -0.13 -1.67
C ASN A 19 -27.20 1.22 -0.96
N LEU A 20 -27.11 2.33 -1.70
CA LEU A 20 -27.28 3.69 -1.16
C LEU A 20 -28.65 3.88 -0.50
N ALA A 21 -29.71 3.34 -1.10
CA ALA A 21 -31.05 3.40 -0.53
C ALA A 21 -31.16 2.59 0.77
N ILE A 22 -30.52 1.41 0.84
CA ILE A 22 -30.48 0.57 2.05
C ILE A 22 -29.68 1.26 3.16
N GLU A 23 -28.50 1.82 2.84
CA GLU A 23 -27.67 2.58 3.79
C GLU A 23 -28.42 3.74 4.41
N LYS A 24 -29.04 4.57 3.56
CA LYS A 24 -29.88 5.68 4.00
C LYS A 24 -30.99 5.19 4.92
N LYS A 25 -31.73 4.16 4.51
CA LYS A 25 -32.80 3.58 5.31
C LYS A 25 -32.31 3.07 6.69
N LEU A 26 -31.23 2.31 6.73
CA LEU A 26 -30.71 1.73 7.98
C LEU A 26 -30.15 2.83 8.92
N SER A 27 -29.44 3.80 8.37
CA SER A 27 -28.91 4.94 9.14
C SER A 27 -30.02 5.83 9.72
N GLU A 28 -31.11 6.06 8.98
CA GLU A 28 -32.28 6.79 9.46
C GLU A 28 -33.04 6.03 10.56
N LEU A 29 -33.12 4.70 10.45
CA LEU A 29 -33.84 3.85 11.41
C LEU A 29 -33.09 3.63 12.74
N TYR A 30 -31.77 3.42 12.69
CA TYR A 30 -30.98 3.01 13.86
C TYR A 30 -30.00 4.08 14.33
N GLY A 31 -29.84 5.17 13.58
CA GLY A 31 -28.88 6.23 13.87
C GLY A 31 -27.51 5.96 13.24
N GLN A 32 -26.86 7.04 12.78
CA GLN A 32 -25.59 6.98 12.04
C GLN A 32 -24.46 6.29 12.82
N ALA A 33 -24.36 6.54 14.13
CA ALA A 33 -23.29 5.97 14.95
C ALA A 33 -23.41 4.43 15.06
N GLU A 34 -24.63 3.94 15.28
CA GLU A 34 -24.90 2.51 15.43
C GLU A 34 -24.81 1.77 14.09
N PHE A 35 -25.29 2.40 13.01
CA PHE A 35 -25.07 1.93 11.65
C PHE A 35 -23.57 1.75 11.36
N SER A 36 -22.74 2.79 11.58
CA SER A 36 -21.30 2.72 11.34
C SER A 36 -20.61 1.64 12.18
N ARG A 37 -21.05 1.44 13.43
CA ARG A 37 -20.53 0.37 14.31
C ARG A 37 -20.80 -1.02 13.75
N CYS A 38 -22.00 -1.25 13.21
CA CYS A 38 -22.41 -2.54 12.64
C CYS A 38 -21.90 -2.77 11.21
N PHE A 39 -21.77 -1.72 10.41
CA PHE A 39 -21.34 -1.81 9.01
C PHE A 39 -19.82 -1.93 8.84
N GLY A 40 -19.02 -1.34 9.73
CA GLY A 40 -17.55 -1.36 9.66
C GLY A 40 -16.96 -0.30 8.71
N SER A 41 -15.69 -0.48 8.27
CA SER A 41 -15.00 0.48 7.37
C SER A 41 -15.50 0.35 5.91
N PRO A 42 -15.77 1.47 5.20
CA PRO A 42 -16.14 1.48 3.78
C PRO A 42 -15.12 0.81 2.84
N ASP A 43 -13.85 0.72 3.25
CA ASP A 43 -12.74 0.16 2.46
C ASP A 43 -12.94 -1.33 2.09
N GLN A 44 -13.94 -2.01 2.65
CA GLN A 44 -14.16 -3.44 2.46
C GLN A 44 -15.04 -3.79 1.25
N ALA A 45 -15.58 -2.84 0.47
CA ALA A 45 -16.48 -3.19 -0.62
C ALA A 45 -16.59 -2.19 -1.78
N ASP A 46 -15.49 -2.01 -2.53
CA ASP A 46 -15.48 -1.33 -3.85
C ASP A 46 -16.43 -2.00 -4.85
N ASN A 47 -16.72 -3.28 -4.63
CA ASN A 47 -17.69 -4.06 -5.38
C ASN A 47 -19.09 -3.93 -4.77
N PRO A 48 -20.10 -3.36 -5.47
CA PRO A 48 -21.45 -3.14 -4.93
C PRO A 48 -22.16 -4.45 -4.60
N PHE A 49 -21.81 -5.56 -5.24
CA PHE A 49 -22.36 -6.86 -4.88
C PHE A 49 -21.83 -7.31 -3.52
N ARG A 50 -20.52 -7.15 -3.28
CA ARG A 50 -19.91 -7.42 -1.96
C ARG A 50 -20.44 -6.43 -0.91
N ARG A 51 -20.66 -5.18 -1.28
CA ARG A 51 -21.24 -4.16 -0.39
C ARG A 51 -22.64 -4.53 0.07
N ALA A 52 -23.46 -5.11 -0.81
CA ALA A 52 -24.77 -5.65 -0.43
C ALA A 52 -24.65 -6.79 0.60
N ALA A 53 -23.56 -7.55 0.59
CA ALA A 53 -23.29 -8.59 1.59
C ALA A 53 -22.97 -7.95 2.96
N CYS A 54 -22.11 -6.93 2.98
CA CYS A 54 -21.83 -6.15 4.18
C CYS A 54 -23.10 -5.49 4.74
N LEU A 55 -23.95 -4.90 3.90
CA LEU A 55 -25.22 -4.30 4.32
C LEU A 55 -26.16 -5.33 4.94
N SER A 56 -26.24 -6.53 4.36
CA SER A 56 -27.04 -7.62 4.92
C SER A 56 -26.56 -8.00 6.32
N GLN A 57 -25.24 -8.12 6.54
CA GLN A 57 -24.68 -8.40 7.87
C GLN A 57 -24.93 -7.26 8.85
N ALA A 58 -24.77 -6.02 8.41
CA ALA A 58 -25.03 -4.84 9.21
C ALA A 58 -26.49 -4.80 9.68
N GLU A 59 -27.44 -5.15 8.81
CA GLU A 59 -28.86 -5.23 9.19
C GLU A 59 -29.10 -6.27 10.29
N PHE A 60 -28.50 -7.46 10.23
CA PHE A 60 -28.60 -8.45 11.31
C PHE A 60 -28.01 -7.92 12.62
N CYS A 61 -26.85 -7.26 12.56
CA CYS A 61 -26.21 -6.63 13.71
C CYS A 61 -27.11 -5.56 14.35
N LEU A 62 -27.68 -4.67 13.54
CA LEU A 62 -28.58 -3.59 13.99
C LEU A 62 -29.87 -4.14 14.62
N GLN A 63 -30.36 -5.26 14.11
CA GLN A 63 -31.54 -5.93 14.66
C GLN A 63 -31.23 -6.75 15.93
N GLY A 64 -29.96 -6.86 16.34
CA GLY A 64 -29.55 -7.74 17.44
C GLY A 64 -29.82 -9.22 17.17
N LYS A 65 -29.89 -9.62 15.89
CA LYS A 65 -30.20 -10.98 15.46
C LYS A 65 -28.95 -11.71 15.01
N ALA A 66 -28.88 -13.01 15.29
CA ALA A 66 -27.88 -13.87 14.70
C ALA A 66 -28.14 -14.03 13.18
N VAL A 67 -27.06 -14.09 12.40
CA VAL A 67 -27.14 -14.45 10.98
C VAL A 67 -27.74 -15.86 10.86
N PRO A 68 -28.75 -16.08 9.98
CA PRO A 68 -29.42 -17.36 9.90
C PRO A 68 -28.48 -18.49 9.46
N ALA A 69 -28.87 -19.75 9.74
CA ALA A 69 -28.10 -20.91 9.31
C ALA A 69 -28.14 -21.06 7.77
N LYS A 70 -27.00 -21.50 7.19
CA LYS A 70 -26.76 -21.64 5.74
C LYS A 70 -27.74 -22.60 5.08
N THR A 71 -28.89 -22.09 4.67
CA THR A 71 -29.94 -22.83 3.97
C THR A 71 -30.39 -22.02 2.76
N CYS A 72 -30.13 -22.53 1.56
CA CYS A 72 -30.61 -21.93 0.32
C CYS A 72 -31.38 -22.93 -0.54
N PRO A 73 -32.39 -22.47 -1.29
CA PRO A 73 -32.99 -23.23 -2.38
C PRO A 73 -31.95 -23.72 -3.38
N SER A 74 -32.31 -24.77 -4.14
CA SER A 74 -31.49 -25.26 -5.25
C SER A 74 -31.19 -24.13 -6.25
N GLY A 75 -29.94 -24.05 -6.71
CA GLY A 75 -29.50 -23.02 -7.66
C GLY A 75 -29.12 -21.67 -7.04
N GLN A 76 -29.02 -21.59 -5.71
CA GLN A 76 -28.58 -20.39 -4.99
C GLN A 76 -27.36 -20.67 -4.11
N SER A 77 -26.57 -19.64 -3.86
CA SER A 77 -25.47 -19.64 -2.90
C SER A 77 -25.85 -18.83 -1.67
N TRP A 78 -25.25 -19.17 -0.53
CA TRP A 78 -25.41 -18.41 0.70
C TRP A 78 -24.30 -17.37 0.81
N SER A 79 -24.67 -16.12 1.04
CA SER A 79 -23.74 -15.04 1.34
C SER A 79 -24.32 -14.15 2.43
N ALA A 80 -23.57 -13.94 3.52
CA ALA A 80 -23.83 -12.87 4.48
C ALA A 80 -25.26 -12.82 5.08
N GLY A 81 -25.94 -13.96 5.24
CA GLY A 81 -27.28 -14.00 5.80
C GLY A 81 -28.42 -14.04 4.78
N ARG A 82 -28.09 -14.07 3.48
CA ARG A 82 -29.05 -14.10 2.37
C ARG A 82 -28.68 -15.18 1.35
N CYS A 83 -29.69 -15.66 0.64
CA CYS A 83 -29.50 -16.48 -0.54
C CYS A 83 -29.43 -15.61 -1.78
N ILE A 84 -28.44 -15.90 -2.62
CA ILE A 84 -28.10 -15.13 -3.81
C ILE A 84 -28.01 -16.07 -5.00
N SER A 85 -28.20 -15.55 -6.21
CA SER A 85 -27.97 -16.36 -7.40
C SER A 85 -26.50 -16.78 -7.49
N LEU A 86 -26.21 -17.91 -8.17
CA LEU A 86 -24.82 -18.33 -8.39
C LEU A 86 -24.02 -17.29 -9.20
N THR A 87 -24.69 -16.58 -10.12
CA THR A 87 -24.10 -15.45 -10.84
C THR A 87 -23.77 -14.30 -9.90
N ASP A 88 -24.65 -13.94 -8.98
CA ASP A 88 -24.35 -12.89 -7.99
C ASP A 88 -23.23 -13.33 -7.05
N ALA A 89 -23.12 -14.62 -6.72
CA ALA A 89 -21.97 -15.13 -5.96
C ALA A 89 -20.66 -14.93 -6.72
N CYS A 90 -20.63 -15.18 -8.03
CA CYS A 90 -19.48 -14.84 -8.87
C CYS A 90 -19.21 -13.33 -8.86
N ARG A 91 -20.24 -12.50 -8.98
CA ARG A 91 -20.12 -11.05 -8.98
C ARG A 91 -19.58 -10.52 -7.64
N GLU A 92 -20.01 -11.06 -6.52
CA GLU A 92 -19.54 -10.72 -5.17
C GLU A 92 -18.07 -11.04 -4.95
N ASN A 93 -17.61 -12.17 -5.49
CA ASN A 93 -16.24 -12.65 -5.30
C ASN A 93 -15.24 -12.00 -6.26
N TYR A 94 -15.65 -11.79 -7.50
CA TYR A 94 -14.73 -11.48 -8.60
C TYR A 94 -15.03 -10.16 -9.33
N GLY A 95 -16.11 -9.45 -8.97
CA GLY A 95 -16.51 -8.19 -9.58
C GLY A 95 -17.74 -8.32 -10.49
N GLY A 96 -18.43 -7.20 -10.73
CA GLY A 96 -19.77 -7.21 -11.35
C GLY A 96 -19.89 -7.78 -12.77
N HIS A 97 -18.76 -8.01 -13.45
CA HIS A 97 -18.70 -8.59 -14.78
C HIS A 97 -18.42 -10.10 -14.79
N ALA A 98 -18.28 -10.71 -13.62
CA ALA A 98 -18.20 -12.15 -13.49
C ALA A 98 -19.60 -12.79 -13.57
N TYR A 99 -19.68 -14.00 -14.12
CA TYR A 99 -20.91 -14.78 -14.17
C TYR A 99 -20.66 -16.27 -13.94
N PHE A 100 -21.71 -16.98 -13.53
CA PHE A 100 -21.65 -18.43 -13.34
C PHE A 100 -21.78 -19.15 -14.68
N THR A 101 -20.84 -20.07 -14.95
CA THR A 101 -20.76 -20.79 -16.23
C THR A 101 -21.83 -21.87 -16.41
N GLY A 102 -22.56 -22.24 -15.35
CA GLY A 102 -23.44 -23.42 -15.35
C GLY A 102 -22.77 -24.68 -14.81
N HIS A 103 -21.46 -24.64 -14.51
CA HIS A 103 -20.67 -25.79 -14.08
C HIS A 103 -20.16 -25.65 -12.65
N PHE A 104 -20.06 -26.78 -11.94
CA PHE A 104 -19.49 -26.84 -10.60
C PHE A 104 -18.14 -27.56 -10.62
N THR A 105 -17.25 -27.18 -9.70
CA THR A 105 -16.03 -27.94 -9.41
C THR A 105 -16.37 -29.27 -8.73
N ALA A 106 -15.40 -30.18 -8.63
CA ALA A 106 -15.56 -31.43 -7.88
C ALA A 106 -15.93 -31.20 -6.40
N GLN A 107 -15.55 -30.04 -5.85
CA GLN A 107 -15.84 -29.59 -4.50
C GLN A 107 -17.22 -28.89 -4.38
N ARG A 108 -18.04 -28.90 -5.45
CA ARG A 108 -19.35 -28.23 -5.54
C ARG A 108 -19.28 -26.71 -5.44
N GLU A 109 -18.19 -26.12 -5.87
CA GLU A 109 -18.06 -24.66 -5.96
C GLU A 109 -18.47 -24.19 -7.36
N ALA A 110 -19.11 -23.03 -7.44
CA ALA A 110 -19.55 -22.46 -8.70
C ALA A 110 -18.35 -22.04 -9.55
N VAL A 111 -18.26 -22.53 -10.79
CA VAL A 111 -17.22 -22.09 -11.73
C VAL A 111 -17.65 -20.77 -12.37
N CYS A 112 -16.87 -19.72 -12.13
CA CYS A 112 -17.13 -18.36 -12.62
C CYS A 112 -16.25 -18.04 -13.84
N GLU A 113 -16.75 -17.18 -14.72
CA GLU A 113 -16.04 -16.66 -15.90
C GLU A 113 -16.30 -15.15 -16.06
N CYS A 114 -15.48 -14.47 -16.85
CA CYS A 114 -15.67 -13.07 -17.22
C CYS A 114 -16.59 -12.90 -18.43
N ALA A 115 -17.50 -11.92 -18.35
CA ALA A 115 -18.30 -11.50 -19.48
C ALA A 115 -17.44 -11.00 -20.65
N ALA A 116 -18.00 -11.00 -21.87
CA ALA A 116 -17.29 -10.53 -23.06
C ALA A 116 -16.76 -9.09 -22.89
N GLY A 117 -15.49 -8.87 -23.24
CA GLY A 117 -14.79 -7.60 -23.01
C GLY A 117 -14.13 -7.48 -21.64
N TYR A 118 -14.19 -8.53 -20.82
CA TYR A 118 -13.55 -8.62 -19.52
C TYR A 118 -12.64 -9.86 -19.47
N ALA A 119 -11.60 -9.80 -18.65
CA ALA A 119 -10.65 -10.86 -18.44
C ALA A 119 -10.26 -10.96 -16.96
N TRP A 120 -9.80 -12.14 -16.56
CA TRP A 120 -9.20 -12.36 -15.26
C TRP A 120 -7.89 -11.57 -15.15
N ASN A 121 -7.63 -10.98 -13.99
CA ASN A 121 -6.28 -10.57 -13.63
C ASN A 121 -5.37 -11.81 -13.46
N GLU A 122 -4.05 -11.60 -13.40
CA GLU A 122 -3.07 -12.71 -13.35
C GLU A 122 -3.33 -13.72 -12.21
N THR A 123 -3.82 -13.23 -11.06
CA THR A 123 -4.12 -14.06 -9.89
C THR A 123 -5.53 -14.67 -9.90
N ARG A 124 -6.34 -14.41 -10.94
CA ARG A 124 -7.76 -14.82 -11.05
C ARG A 124 -8.62 -14.43 -9.84
N THR A 125 -8.32 -13.30 -9.25
CA THR A 125 -9.04 -12.73 -8.10
C THR A 125 -10.03 -11.64 -8.51
N VAL A 126 -9.85 -11.05 -9.69
CA VAL A 126 -10.70 -9.96 -10.21
C VAL A 126 -10.98 -10.18 -11.69
N CYS A 127 -12.24 -10.01 -12.06
CA CYS A 127 -12.72 -9.92 -13.43
C CYS A 127 -12.82 -8.44 -13.83
N ALA A 128 -11.86 -7.98 -14.63
CA ALA A 128 -11.71 -6.58 -15.01
C ALA A 128 -11.81 -6.41 -16.54
N PRO A 129 -12.13 -5.20 -17.06
CA PRO A 129 -12.04 -4.89 -18.48
C PRO A 129 -10.76 -5.44 -19.11
N ALA A 130 -10.91 -6.19 -20.20
CA ALA A 130 -9.79 -6.66 -20.99
C ALA A 130 -9.18 -5.46 -21.72
N CYS A 131 -8.00 -5.02 -21.29
CA CYS A 131 -7.38 -3.84 -21.86
C CYS A 131 -6.74 -4.12 -23.23
N PRO A 132 -6.87 -3.20 -24.20
CA PRO A 132 -6.14 -3.28 -25.45
C PRO A 132 -4.62 -3.34 -25.23
N GLU A 133 -3.89 -3.80 -26.23
CA GLU A 133 -2.42 -3.82 -26.17
C GLU A 133 -1.86 -2.42 -25.84
N GLY A 134 -0.94 -2.36 -24.87
CA GLY A 134 -0.35 -1.12 -24.38
C GLY A 134 -1.17 -0.37 -23.31
N TYR A 135 -2.33 -0.89 -22.91
CA TYR A 135 -3.15 -0.37 -21.81
C TYR A 135 -3.14 -1.32 -20.61
N ILE A 136 -3.20 -0.74 -19.41
CA ILE A 136 -3.26 -1.46 -18.13
C ILE A 136 -4.56 -1.10 -17.44
N TYR A 137 -5.22 -2.10 -16.85
CA TYR A 137 -6.36 -1.84 -15.98
C TYR A 137 -5.87 -1.21 -14.68
N TYR A 138 -6.15 0.08 -14.50
CA TYR A 138 -5.71 0.85 -13.34
C TYR A 138 -6.88 1.47 -12.59
N SER A 139 -6.91 1.27 -11.28
CA SER A 139 -7.94 1.76 -10.36
C SER A 139 -7.29 2.68 -9.33
N LEU A 140 -7.68 3.96 -9.31
CA LEU A 140 -7.30 4.90 -8.25
C LEU A 140 -8.36 4.89 -7.16
N TYR A 141 -7.93 4.89 -5.90
CA TYR A 141 -8.83 4.78 -4.75
C TYR A 141 -9.63 6.04 -4.43
N THR A 142 -9.41 7.17 -5.12
CA THR A 142 -10.14 8.42 -4.83
C THR A 142 -10.12 9.38 -6.02
N GLU A 143 -11.27 9.70 -6.62
CA GLU A 143 -11.50 10.99 -7.29
C GLU A 143 -12.08 12.00 -6.28
N ALA A 144 -11.84 13.29 -6.55
CA ALA A 144 -12.17 14.42 -5.68
C ALA A 144 -13.69 14.68 -5.52
N ASP A 145 -14.52 13.97 -6.27
CA ASP A 145 -15.98 14.01 -6.28
C ASP A 145 -16.62 12.86 -5.46
N GLY A 146 -15.82 11.97 -4.86
CA GLY A 146 -16.33 10.87 -4.05
C GLY A 146 -17.01 9.77 -4.87
N GLU A 147 -16.88 9.78 -6.20
CA GLU A 147 -17.27 8.65 -7.04
C GLU A 147 -16.13 7.63 -7.10
N PHE A 148 -16.34 6.47 -6.46
CA PHE A 148 -15.38 5.37 -6.54
C PHE A 148 -15.28 4.86 -7.98
N LEU A 149 -14.08 4.98 -8.55
CA LEU A 149 -13.78 4.62 -9.93
C LEU A 149 -13.77 3.10 -10.11
N HIS A 150 -14.58 2.60 -11.03
CA HIS A 150 -14.17 1.43 -11.79
C HIS A 150 -12.83 1.75 -12.43
N GLY A 151 -11.82 0.90 -12.20
CA GLY A 151 -10.57 1.03 -12.93
C GLY A 151 -10.84 1.13 -14.42
N ARG A 152 -10.05 1.94 -15.13
CA ARG A 152 -10.17 2.08 -16.58
C ARG A 152 -8.91 1.55 -17.21
N CYS A 153 -9.01 1.13 -18.46
CA CYS A 153 -7.83 0.87 -19.26
C CYS A 153 -7.12 2.20 -19.51
N GLN A 154 -5.96 2.37 -18.90
CA GLN A 154 -5.13 3.55 -19.02
C GLN A 154 -3.76 3.16 -19.57
N THR A 155 -3.18 4.04 -20.37
CA THR A 155 -1.78 3.88 -20.76
C THR A 155 -0.86 4.09 -19.55
N PRO A 156 0.35 3.51 -19.55
CA PRO A 156 1.29 3.71 -18.46
C PRO A 156 1.58 5.18 -18.13
N ALA A 157 1.61 6.04 -19.15
CA ALA A 157 1.80 7.48 -18.96
C ALA A 157 0.61 8.15 -18.27
N GLN A 158 -0.63 7.76 -18.60
CA GLN A 158 -1.83 8.26 -17.93
C GLN A 158 -1.84 7.87 -16.45
N ILE A 159 -1.39 6.64 -16.14
CA ILE A 159 -1.27 6.15 -14.77
C ILE A 159 -0.27 6.98 -13.97
N CYS A 160 0.90 7.27 -14.55
CA CYS A 160 1.88 8.15 -13.92
C CYS A 160 1.31 9.54 -13.67
N ALA A 161 0.68 10.14 -14.69
CA ALA A 161 0.11 11.48 -14.59
C ALA A 161 -0.99 11.57 -13.53
N ALA A 162 -1.84 10.55 -13.42
CA ALA A 162 -2.90 10.51 -12.43
C ALA A 162 -2.38 10.28 -11.00
N ARG A 163 -1.23 9.61 -10.83
CA ARG A 163 -0.61 9.33 -9.53
C ARG A 163 0.30 10.44 -9.01
N PHE A 164 1.06 11.07 -9.91
CA PHE A 164 2.17 11.98 -9.56
C PHE A 164 2.05 13.36 -10.23
N GLY A 165 0.92 13.64 -10.88
CA GLY A 165 0.66 14.89 -11.57
C GLY A 165 1.18 14.93 -13.01
N ALA A 166 0.76 15.95 -13.76
CA ALA A 166 0.97 16.08 -15.20
C ALA A 166 2.46 16.14 -15.64
N ASN A 167 3.36 16.49 -14.71
CA ASN A 167 4.81 16.58 -14.96
C ASN A 167 5.54 15.26 -14.74
N SER A 168 4.81 14.16 -14.57
CA SER A 168 5.36 12.81 -14.51
C SER A 168 5.17 12.08 -15.84
N ARG A 169 6.05 11.14 -16.12
CA ARG A 169 6.06 10.31 -17.32
C ARG A 169 6.29 8.85 -16.97
N PHE A 170 5.83 7.98 -17.85
CA PHE A 170 6.21 6.57 -17.80
C PHE A 170 7.71 6.43 -18.08
N SER A 171 8.37 5.58 -17.29
CA SER A 171 9.79 5.25 -17.45
C SER A 171 9.96 3.85 -18.00
N SER A 172 9.50 2.84 -17.25
CA SER A 172 9.66 1.43 -17.60
C SER A 172 8.75 0.56 -16.73
N PHE A 173 8.68 -0.73 -17.04
CA PHE A 173 8.23 -1.74 -16.08
C PHE A 173 9.45 -2.27 -15.33
N ASN A 174 9.32 -2.47 -14.03
CA ASN A 174 10.37 -3.10 -13.23
C ASN A 174 10.41 -4.62 -13.51
N ALA A 175 11.37 -5.34 -12.89
CA ALA A 175 11.51 -6.78 -13.06
C ALA A 175 10.31 -7.60 -12.53
N ALA A 176 9.48 -7.02 -11.67
CA ALA A 176 8.24 -7.61 -11.17
C ALA A 176 7.02 -7.30 -12.06
N GLY A 177 7.20 -6.51 -13.13
CA GLY A 177 6.12 -6.07 -14.01
C GLY A 177 5.36 -4.83 -13.50
N ASP A 178 5.77 -4.24 -12.38
CA ASP A 178 5.14 -3.00 -11.89
C ASP A 178 5.56 -1.80 -12.73
N LEU A 179 4.62 -0.86 -12.89
CA LEU A 179 4.81 0.38 -13.61
C LEU A 179 5.68 1.36 -12.81
N SER A 180 6.76 1.84 -13.43
CA SER A 180 7.68 2.84 -12.89
C SER A 180 7.50 4.19 -13.60
N CYS A 181 7.38 5.25 -12.81
CA CYS A 181 7.24 6.63 -13.28
C CYS A 181 8.52 7.43 -13.00
N ALA A 182 8.78 8.46 -13.81
CA ALA A 182 9.83 9.44 -13.63
C ALA A 182 9.25 10.85 -13.82
N CYS A 183 9.98 11.89 -13.42
CA CYS A 183 9.61 13.25 -13.80
C CYS A 183 9.96 13.52 -15.27
N ALA A 184 9.16 14.37 -15.91
CA ALA A 184 9.44 14.91 -17.23
C ALA A 184 10.72 15.78 -17.21
N ASP A 185 11.32 16.00 -18.37
CA ASP A 185 12.55 16.78 -18.45
C ASP A 185 12.34 18.20 -17.89
N GLY A 186 13.27 18.64 -17.04
CA GLY A 186 13.15 19.92 -16.33
C GLY A 186 12.29 19.87 -15.06
N PHE A 187 11.88 18.68 -14.62
CA PHE A 187 11.19 18.47 -13.35
C PHE A 187 11.91 17.43 -12.50
N ASP A 188 11.89 17.63 -11.19
CA ASP A 188 12.42 16.70 -10.20
C ASP A 188 11.34 16.28 -9.21
N TRP A 189 11.51 15.10 -8.62
CA TRP A 189 10.62 14.62 -7.57
C TRP A 189 10.63 15.56 -6.36
N GLU A 190 9.46 15.83 -5.81
CA GLU A 190 9.35 16.38 -4.47
C GLU A 190 9.89 15.39 -3.42
N GLU A 191 10.29 15.87 -2.25
CA GLU A 191 10.86 15.03 -1.18
C GLU A 191 9.94 13.87 -0.75
N SER A 192 8.63 14.00 -0.94
CA SER A 192 7.65 12.95 -0.68
C SER A 192 7.46 11.95 -1.83
N ILE A 193 7.99 12.22 -3.04
CA ILE A 193 7.75 11.45 -4.27
C ILE A 193 6.24 11.35 -4.56
N GLU A 194 5.48 12.36 -4.17
CA GLU A 194 4.03 12.45 -4.44
C GLU A 194 3.75 13.34 -5.65
N SER A 195 4.71 14.19 -6.05
CA SER A 195 4.57 15.08 -7.19
C SER A 195 5.91 15.43 -7.84
N CYS A 196 5.89 15.88 -9.10
CA CYS A 196 7.04 16.43 -9.81
C CYS A 196 6.98 17.97 -9.81
N ARG A 197 8.01 18.62 -9.26
CA ARG A 197 8.17 20.08 -9.23
C ARG A 197 9.20 20.54 -10.26
N GLU A 198 9.09 21.78 -10.73
CA GLU A 198 10.09 22.35 -11.65
C GLU A 198 11.50 22.24 -11.03
N ALA A 199 12.42 21.68 -11.80
CA ALA A 199 13.82 21.62 -11.41
C ALA A 199 14.35 23.05 -11.38
N VAL A 200 14.84 23.48 -10.21
CA VAL A 200 15.45 24.80 -10.07
C VAL A 200 16.77 24.79 -10.84
N VAL A 201 16.73 25.21 -12.11
CA VAL A 201 17.94 25.41 -12.91
C VAL A 201 18.61 26.69 -12.40
N VAL A 202 19.52 26.56 -11.44
CA VAL A 202 20.37 27.66 -11.02
C VAL A 202 21.37 27.94 -12.15
N LYS A 203 20.96 28.75 -13.15
CA LYS A 203 21.87 29.23 -14.19
C LYS A 203 22.96 30.08 -13.53
N GLY A 204 24.20 29.56 -13.50
CA GLY A 204 25.38 30.33 -13.13
C GLY A 204 26.21 29.82 -11.95
N VAL A 205 26.04 28.59 -11.47
CA VAL A 205 26.91 28.01 -10.43
C VAL A 205 27.70 26.82 -10.98
N GLU A 206 28.56 27.07 -11.98
CA GLU A 206 29.45 26.03 -12.51
C GLU A 206 30.73 25.83 -11.68
N LYS A 207 30.94 26.54 -10.57
CA LYS A 207 32.27 26.50 -9.90
C LYS A 207 32.34 26.63 -8.38
N SER A 208 31.29 26.33 -7.62
CA SER A 208 31.39 26.37 -6.15
C SER A 208 30.71 25.24 -5.38
N PHE A 209 30.27 24.17 -6.06
CA PHE A 209 29.68 22.99 -5.37
C PHE A 209 30.62 21.78 -5.30
N LEU A 210 31.82 21.86 -5.89
CA LEU A 210 32.83 20.79 -5.83
C LEU A 210 33.69 20.82 -4.55
N GLU A 211 33.34 21.64 -3.56
CA GLU A 211 34.14 21.77 -2.33
C GLU A 211 33.38 21.44 -1.03
N THR A 212 32.26 20.71 -1.12
CA THR A 212 31.60 20.11 0.07
C THR A 212 31.44 18.59 -0.04
N THR A 213 32.27 17.94 -0.87
CA THR A 213 32.36 16.47 -0.95
C THR A 213 33.59 15.92 -0.21
N ALA A 214 34.03 16.61 0.85
CA ALA A 214 34.86 15.98 1.87
C ALA A 214 33.95 15.64 3.06
N LEU A 215 33.32 14.48 2.96
CA LEU A 215 32.59 13.84 4.06
C LEU A 215 33.54 13.79 5.27
N ASP A 216 33.27 14.57 6.33
CA ASP A 216 34.13 14.64 7.51
C ASP A 216 34.27 13.22 8.11
N PRO A 217 35.46 12.58 8.00
CA PRO A 217 35.64 11.20 8.44
C PRO A 217 35.38 11.02 9.93
N ALA A 218 35.59 12.07 10.74
CA ALA A 218 35.32 12.05 12.17
C ALA A 218 33.80 12.08 12.45
N LEU A 219 33.04 12.87 11.69
CA LEU A 219 31.59 12.91 11.78
C LEU A 219 30.97 11.57 11.40
N LEU A 220 31.38 10.99 10.27
CA LEU A 220 30.91 9.68 9.82
C LEU A 220 31.18 8.58 10.82
N LEU A 221 32.39 8.53 11.39
CA LEU A 221 32.72 7.52 12.38
C LEU A 221 31.80 7.62 13.60
N ARG A 222 31.36 8.84 13.94
CA ARG A 222 30.41 9.09 15.02
C ARG A 222 28.99 8.67 14.65
N VAL A 223 28.49 8.99 13.45
CA VAL A 223 27.07 8.83 13.08
C VAL A 223 26.75 7.53 12.34
N ARG A 224 27.75 6.81 11.81
CA ARG A 224 27.55 5.57 11.05
C ARG A 224 26.75 4.55 11.85
N GLY A 225 25.66 4.07 11.25
CA GLY A 225 24.80 3.08 11.88
C GLY A 225 23.94 3.60 13.02
N ARG A 226 23.91 4.92 13.24
CA ARG A 226 23.10 5.52 14.30
C ARG A 226 21.76 6.02 13.77
N ILE A 227 20.80 6.04 14.68
CA ILE A 227 19.58 6.83 14.56
C ILE A 227 19.92 8.24 15.05
N LEU A 228 19.58 9.26 14.26
CA LEU A 228 19.78 10.67 14.57
C LEU A 228 18.43 11.33 14.82
N LEU A 229 18.36 12.16 15.85
CA LEU A 229 17.22 13.00 16.15
C LEU A 229 17.58 14.45 15.82
N GLN A 230 16.84 15.06 14.91
CA GLN A 230 17.03 16.46 14.55
C GLN A 230 16.51 17.36 15.67
N VAL A 231 17.39 18.11 16.33
CA VAL A 231 17.04 18.88 17.54
C VAL A 231 16.68 20.34 17.26
N GLU A 232 16.92 20.84 16.05
CA GLU A 232 16.71 22.25 15.67
C GLU A 232 15.42 22.50 14.87
N ASP A 233 14.60 21.48 14.67
CA ASP A 233 13.34 21.54 13.90
C ASP A 233 12.27 20.63 14.56
N ALA A 234 11.26 20.16 13.82
CA ALA A 234 10.10 19.37 14.27
C ALA A 234 10.39 17.99 14.93
N GLY A 235 11.63 17.71 15.36
CA GLY A 235 12.00 16.45 16.01
C GLY A 235 12.06 15.26 15.05
N GLN A 236 12.41 15.50 13.79
CA GLN A 236 12.50 14.47 12.77
C GLN A 236 13.59 13.44 13.08
N THR A 237 13.36 12.20 12.67
CA THR A 237 14.29 11.09 12.91
C THR A 237 14.91 10.61 11.60
N TRP A 238 16.20 10.29 11.65
CA TRP A 238 17.01 9.85 10.52
C TRP A 238 17.81 8.60 10.89
N TYR A 239 18.14 7.75 9.93
CA TYR A 239 19.01 6.60 10.09
C TYR A 239 20.19 6.68 9.14
N VAL A 240 21.42 6.55 9.65
CA VAL A 240 22.61 6.51 8.80
C VAL A 240 23.00 5.06 8.53
N ASN A 241 22.81 4.59 7.30
CA ASN A 241 23.08 3.21 6.95
C ASN A 241 24.61 2.92 7.00
N PRO A 242 25.07 1.90 7.74
CA PRO A 242 26.48 1.55 7.77
C PRO A 242 27.06 1.09 6.42
N GLY A 243 26.21 0.63 5.49
CA GLY A 243 26.63 0.09 4.19
C GLY A 243 27.03 1.18 3.19
N ASP A 244 26.21 2.22 3.04
CA ASP A 244 26.43 3.30 2.06
C ASP A 244 26.80 4.66 2.70
N GLN A 245 26.74 4.75 4.03
CA GLN A 245 27.04 5.96 4.82
C GLN A 245 26.11 7.14 4.52
N LYS A 246 24.91 6.86 3.99
CA LYS A 246 23.89 7.86 3.69
C LYS A 246 22.82 7.90 4.79
N ARG A 247 22.21 9.06 4.97
CA ARG A 247 21.08 9.26 5.90
C ARG A 247 19.74 8.99 5.19
N TYR A 248 18.86 8.27 5.87
CA TYR A 248 17.53 7.91 5.42
C TYR A 248 16.51 8.44 6.41
N PHE A 249 15.45 9.05 5.91
CA PHE A 249 14.41 9.62 6.77
C PHE A 249 13.57 8.51 7.41
N LEU A 250 13.28 8.63 8.72
CA LEU A 250 12.45 7.70 9.50
C LEU A 250 11.23 8.39 10.14
N GLY A 251 10.99 9.68 9.85
CA GLY A 251 9.96 10.46 10.54
C GLY A 251 8.51 10.04 10.21
N ARG A 252 8.27 9.40 9.06
CA ARG A 252 6.95 8.86 8.68
C ARG A 252 6.96 7.31 8.71
N PRO A 253 5.84 6.66 9.08
CA PRO A 253 5.75 5.20 9.09
C PRO A 253 6.14 4.53 7.77
N GLY A 254 5.77 5.14 6.64
CA GLY A 254 6.10 4.64 5.30
C GLY A 254 7.60 4.64 5.00
N ASP A 255 8.31 5.73 5.33
CA ASP A 255 9.76 5.82 5.10
C ASP A 255 10.53 4.89 6.02
N ALA A 256 10.12 4.79 7.29
CA ALA A 256 10.72 3.86 8.24
C ALA A 256 10.57 2.41 7.76
N LEU A 257 9.39 2.04 7.25
CA LEU A 257 9.14 0.73 6.67
C LEU A 257 9.98 0.48 5.41
N ALA A 258 10.10 1.48 4.52
CA ALA A 258 10.93 1.39 3.34
C ALA A 258 12.41 1.20 3.69
N ALA A 259 12.92 1.95 4.67
CA ALA A 259 14.28 1.83 5.17
C ALA A 259 14.55 0.44 5.77
N MET A 260 13.64 -0.06 6.62
CA MET A 260 13.75 -1.41 7.18
C MET A 260 13.79 -2.47 6.07
N ARG A 261 12.92 -2.38 5.06
CA ARG A 261 12.82 -3.37 3.97
C ARG A 261 14.00 -3.35 3.01
N ARG A 262 14.48 -2.15 2.65
CA ARG A 262 15.51 -1.98 1.59
C ARG A 262 16.93 -2.06 2.14
N LEU A 263 17.15 -1.59 3.36
CA LEU A 263 18.47 -1.53 3.99
C LEU A 263 18.69 -2.66 5.01
N GLY A 264 17.62 -3.35 5.39
CA GLY A 264 17.67 -4.46 6.34
C GLY A 264 18.42 -5.66 5.78
N LEU A 265 19.27 -6.25 6.61
CA LEU A 265 19.96 -7.49 6.32
C LEU A 265 19.09 -8.67 6.73
N GLY A 266 18.78 -9.57 5.80
CA GLY A 266 18.07 -10.81 6.11
C GLY A 266 18.90 -11.72 7.01
N VAL A 267 18.27 -12.30 8.04
CA VAL A 267 18.88 -13.26 8.97
C VAL A 267 17.93 -14.43 9.24
N SER A 268 18.47 -15.65 9.28
CA SER A 268 17.71 -16.85 9.63
C SER A 268 17.41 -16.88 11.14
N ASN A 269 16.40 -17.64 11.55
CA ASN A 269 16.09 -17.79 12.97
C ASN A 269 17.25 -18.46 13.73
N SER A 270 17.96 -19.40 13.12
CA SER A 270 19.13 -20.05 13.73
C SER A 270 20.25 -19.05 14.03
N ASP A 271 20.60 -18.22 13.05
CA ASP A 271 21.70 -17.28 13.17
C ASP A 271 21.34 -16.15 14.13
N PHE A 272 20.09 -15.68 14.06
CA PHE A 272 19.57 -14.67 14.97
C PHE A 272 19.60 -15.16 16.43
N ASN A 273 19.16 -16.39 16.69
CA ASN A 273 19.20 -16.96 18.04
C ASN A 273 20.63 -17.18 18.53
N ALA A 274 21.55 -17.56 17.64
CA ALA A 274 22.97 -17.77 17.98
C ALA A 274 23.71 -16.46 18.35
N MET A 275 23.19 -15.30 17.93
CA MET A 275 23.78 -13.98 18.20
C MET A 275 23.07 -13.19 19.30
N GLN A 276 22.08 -13.76 19.99
CA GLN A 276 21.46 -13.11 21.14
C GLN A 276 22.28 -13.32 22.42
N PRO A 277 22.27 -12.37 23.37
CA PRO A 277 21.57 -11.07 23.34
C PRO A 277 22.36 -9.92 22.69
N VAL A 278 23.57 -10.20 22.17
CA VAL A 278 24.52 -9.20 21.67
C VAL A 278 25.07 -9.64 20.31
N ALA A 279 24.81 -8.84 19.27
CA ALA A 279 25.21 -9.15 17.91
C ALA A 279 26.72 -9.00 17.69
N PRO A 280 27.31 -9.69 16.68
CA PRO A 280 28.68 -9.48 16.25
C PRO A 280 28.95 -8.01 15.87
N ALA A 281 30.14 -7.49 16.21
CA ALA A 281 30.52 -6.10 15.93
C ALA A 281 30.39 -5.69 14.45
N ARG A 282 30.55 -6.64 13.50
CA ARG A 282 30.33 -6.40 12.06
C ARG A 282 28.90 -5.97 11.71
N LEU A 283 27.93 -6.25 12.57
CA LEU A 283 26.52 -5.90 12.42
C LEU A 283 26.16 -4.61 13.18
N ALA A 284 27.12 -3.92 13.79
CA ALA A 284 26.89 -2.67 14.51
C ALA A 284 26.14 -1.64 13.64
N GLY A 285 24.99 -1.19 14.12
CA GLY A 285 24.17 -0.18 13.45
C GLY A 285 23.36 -0.68 12.26
N TYR A 286 23.40 -1.97 11.93
CA TYR A 286 22.52 -2.54 10.90
C TYR A 286 21.13 -2.82 11.46
N ILE A 287 20.14 -2.76 10.56
CA ILE A 287 18.81 -3.31 10.78
C ILE A 287 18.84 -4.77 10.29
N LEU A 288 18.38 -5.70 11.10
CA LEU A 288 18.25 -7.12 10.78
C LEU A 288 16.77 -7.45 10.57
N LEU A 289 16.47 -8.22 9.52
CA LEU A 289 15.14 -8.73 9.23
C LEU A 289 15.12 -10.24 9.42
N LYS A 290 14.33 -10.73 10.37
CA LYS A 290 14.08 -12.17 10.51
C LYS A 290 13.16 -12.62 9.38
N VAL A 291 13.75 -13.10 8.28
CA VAL A 291 13.01 -13.46 7.07
C VAL A 291 12.10 -14.68 7.27
N GLU A 292 12.42 -15.52 8.25
CA GLU A 292 11.65 -16.71 8.63
C GLU A 292 10.57 -16.44 9.71
N ASP A 293 10.47 -15.20 10.21
CA ASP A 293 9.52 -14.80 11.25
C ASP A 293 8.80 -13.50 10.86
N ALA A 294 8.00 -13.59 9.79
CA ALA A 294 7.18 -12.50 9.25
C ALA A 294 7.93 -11.19 8.93
N GLY A 295 9.26 -11.23 8.75
CA GLY A 295 10.07 -10.04 8.47
C GLY A 295 10.24 -9.12 9.69
N GLN A 296 10.13 -9.64 10.91
CA GLN A 296 10.38 -8.88 12.14
C GLN A 296 11.75 -8.16 12.08
N ALA A 297 11.73 -6.86 12.36
CA ALA A 297 12.90 -5.99 12.28
C ALA A 297 13.54 -5.77 13.65
N TYR A 298 14.87 -5.80 13.70
CA TYR A 298 15.68 -5.52 14.88
C TYR A 298 16.83 -4.58 14.52
N TYR A 299 17.03 -3.52 15.30
CA TYR A 299 18.19 -2.64 15.18
C TYR A 299 19.32 -3.09 16.11
N VAL A 300 20.53 -3.19 15.58
CA VAL A 300 21.73 -3.47 16.38
C VAL A 300 22.33 -2.15 16.84
N ASN A 301 22.23 -1.83 18.12
CA ASN A 301 22.79 -0.59 18.65
C ASN A 301 24.34 -0.59 18.51
N PRO A 302 24.95 0.37 17.81
CA PRO A 302 26.39 0.38 17.57
C PRO A 302 27.23 0.63 18.83
N GLY A 303 26.65 1.16 19.91
CA GLY A 303 27.36 1.43 21.16
C GLY A 303 27.48 0.23 22.10
N ASN A 304 26.55 -0.72 22.04
CA ASN A 304 26.52 -1.87 22.95
C ASN A 304 26.15 -3.21 22.28
N LEU A 305 25.92 -3.20 20.96
CA LEU A 305 25.59 -4.33 20.12
C LEU A 305 24.31 -5.09 20.51
N ARG A 306 23.47 -4.52 21.39
CA ARG A 306 22.17 -5.10 21.75
C ARG A 306 21.18 -4.97 20.61
N LEU A 307 20.35 -6.00 20.46
CA LEU A 307 19.27 -6.03 19.49
C LEU A 307 18.02 -5.36 20.09
N SER A 308 17.51 -4.33 19.41
CA SER A 308 16.30 -3.60 19.78
C SER A 308 15.20 -3.88 18.77
N TYR A 309 14.03 -4.32 19.24
CA TYR A 309 12.92 -4.66 18.36
C TYR A 309 12.29 -3.42 17.73
N LEU A 310 12.05 -3.45 16.41
CA LEU A 310 11.44 -2.38 15.62
C LEU A 310 10.07 -2.76 15.02
N GLY A 311 9.60 -3.99 15.22
CA GLY A 311 8.41 -4.50 14.52
C GLY A 311 7.07 -3.97 15.04
N LYS A 312 7.03 -3.24 16.15
CA LYS A 312 5.83 -2.54 16.63
C LYS A 312 6.07 -1.02 16.66
N PRO A 313 5.08 -0.20 16.29
CA PRO A 313 5.22 1.26 16.27
C PRO A 313 5.69 1.85 17.61
N GLY A 314 5.17 1.33 18.75
CA GLY A 314 5.57 1.79 20.08
C GLY A 314 7.03 1.47 20.43
N ASP A 315 7.48 0.26 20.11
CA ASP A 315 8.86 -0.19 20.38
C ASP A 315 9.87 0.57 19.51
N ALA A 316 9.55 0.75 18.22
CA ALA A 316 10.37 1.53 17.30
C ALA A 316 10.50 3.00 17.76
N LEU A 317 9.41 3.61 18.25
CA LEU A 317 9.43 4.96 18.79
C LEU A 317 10.29 5.07 20.06
N ALA A 318 10.22 4.09 20.95
CA ALA A 318 11.08 4.04 22.14
C ALA A 318 12.56 3.96 21.75
N VAL A 319 12.89 3.10 20.79
CA VAL A 319 14.25 2.99 20.23
C VAL A 319 14.74 4.31 19.64
N MET A 320 13.92 4.99 18.84
CA MET A 320 14.27 6.29 18.26
C MET A 320 14.51 7.37 19.31
N ARG A 321 13.73 7.38 20.40
CA ARG A 321 13.86 8.36 21.50
C ARG A 321 15.04 8.07 22.43
N GLU A 322 15.26 6.81 22.79
CA GLU A 322 16.27 6.41 23.76
C GLU A 322 17.67 6.31 23.16
N LEU A 323 17.76 5.87 21.90
CA LEU A 323 19.03 5.61 21.21
C LEU A 323 19.38 6.69 20.17
N GLY A 324 18.47 7.63 19.92
CA GLY A 324 18.65 8.73 18.98
C GLY A 324 19.78 9.66 19.44
N LEU A 325 20.77 9.88 18.57
CA LEU A 325 21.80 10.88 18.78
C LEU A 325 21.29 12.23 18.27
N GLY A 326 21.26 13.24 19.13
CA GLY A 326 20.91 14.61 18.72
C GLY A 326 21.84 15.13 17.63
N ALA A 327 21.29 15.65 16.54
CA ALA A 327 22.00 16.23 15.42
C ALA A 327 21.39 17.58 15.02
N THR A 328 22.24 18.56 14.73
CA THR A 328 21.85 19.88 14.19
C THR A 328 21.60 19.78 12.68
N ASN A 329 20.97 20.80 12.10
CA ASN A 329 20.77 20.88 10.66
C ASN A 329 22.12 20.87 9.92
N ALA A 330 23.11 21.60 10.46
CA ALA A 330 24.47 21.63 9.93
C ALA A 330 25.18 20.27 10.02
N ASP A 331 24.93 19.46 11.05
CA ASP A 331 25.47 18.10 11.15
C ASP A 331 24.77 17.16 10.15
N LEU A 332 23.47 17.31 9.96
CA LEU A 332 22.71 16.52 8.99
C LEU A 332 23.18 16.83 7.57
N GLU A 333 23.26 18.09 7.16
CA GLU A 333 23.67 18.55 5.82
C GLU A 333 25.01 17.96 5.34
N LYS A 334 25.94 17.69 6.28
CA LYS A 334 27.24 17.08 5.99
C LYS A 334 27.18 15.59 5.67
N ILE A 335 26.07 14.92 5.97
CA ILE A 335 25.84 13.51 5.64
C ILE A 335 25.18 13.48 4.26
N SER A 336 25.50 12.53 3.38
CA SER A 336 24.78 12.45 2.11
C SER A 336 23.38 11.88 2.32
N PRO A 337 22.30 12.46 1.73
CA PRO A 337 20.99 11.83 1.75
C PRO A 337 20.98 10.54 0.92
N GLY A 338 20.31 9.53 1.46
CA GLY A 338 20.02 8.27 0.81
C GLY A 338 18.82 8.43 -0.10
N PHE A 339 18.98 8.11 -1.37
CA PHE A 339 17.89 8.11 -2.33
C PHE A 339 17.54 6.69 -2.69
N TRP A 340 16.24 6.42 -2.74
CA TRP A 340 15.69 5.19 -3.27
C TRP A 340 15.85 5.19 -4.79
N SER A 341 17.00 4.72 -5.29
CA SER A 341 17.14 4.39 -6.71
C SER A 341 16.19 3.24 -7.01
N ASN A 342 15.24 3.44 -7.92
CA ASN A 342 14.38 2.38 -8.43
C ASN A 342 15.01 1.75 -9.66
#